data_AF-A0A1G8SL61-F1
#
_entry.id   AF-A0A1G8SL61-F1
#
_cell.length_a   1.000
_cell.length_b   1.000
_cell.length_c   1.000
_cell.angle_alpha   90.00
_cell.angle_beta   90.00
_cell.angle_gamma   90.00
#
_symmetry.space_group_name_H-M   'P 1'
#
loop_
_entity.id
_entity.type
_entity.pdbx_description
1 polymer ?
#
loop_
_entity_poly.entity_id
_entity_poly.type
_entity_poly.pdbx_seq_one_letter_code
_entity_poly.pdbx_strand_id
1 'polypeptide(L)' 'MATDLIGIVEQNLAVALLPSAFVPARTALVSIPVSDGPTRIEYLAWSDFNPSPAAFLQSCDL' A
#
# COMPACT_ATOMS: atom_id res chain seq x y z
N MET A 1 -6.22 -4.54 21.39
CA MET A 1 -6.40 -3.29 20.62
C MET A 1 -5.19 -3.11 19.75
N ALA A 2 -5.31 -3.26 18.44
CA ALA A 2 -4.21 -2.96 17.53
C ALA A 2 -4.18 -1.44 17.30
N THR A 3 -3.10 -0.78 17.71
CA THR A 3 -2.84 0.64 17.40
C THR A 3 -2.37 0.76 15.96
N ASP A 4 -3.21 0.34 15.03
CA ASP A 4 -2.97 0.54 13.60
C ASP A 4 -3.69 1.81 13.14
N LEU A 5 -3.20 2.39 12.05
CA LEU A 5 -3.62 3.68 11.51
C LEU A 5 -5.13 3.73 11.21
N ILE A 6 -5.74 2.60 10.88
CA ILE A 6 -7.18 2.51 10.64
C ILE A 6 -7.99 2.62 11.96
N GLY A 7 -7.47 2.05 13.05
CA GLY A 7 -8.17 2.03 14.34
C GLY A 7 -8.32 3.43 14.94
N ILE A 8 -7.39 4.35 14.68
CA ILE A 8 -7.51 5.76 15.12
C ILE A 8 -8.52 6.55 14.28
N VAL A 9 -8.67 6.22 12.99
CA VAL A 9 -9.66 6.87 12.11
C VAL A 9 -11.08 6.46 12.55
N GLU A 10 -11.30 5.18 12.88
CA GLU A 10 -12.59 4.70 13.40
C GLU A 10 -13.04 5.39 14.69
N GLN A 11 -12.10 5.82 15.52
CA GLN A 11 -12.38 6.56 16.75
C GLN A 11 -12.63 8.06 16.52
N ASN A 12 -12.71 8.50 15.26
CA ASN A 12 -12.86 9.90 14.85
C ASN A 12 -11.69 10.80 15.30
N LEU A 13 -10.48 10.24 15.42
CA LEU A 13 -9.29 10.97 15.87
C LEU A 13 -8.37 11.42 14.73
N ALA A 14 -8.58 10.92 13.51
CA ALA A 14 -7.75 11.24 12.35
C ALA A 14 -8.52 11.04 11.04
N VAL A 15 -7.95 11.58 9.95
CA VAL A 15 -8.31 11.25 8.56
C VAL A 15 -7.04 10.70 7.88
N ALA A 16 -7.20 9.68 7.04
CA ALA A 16 -6.09 9.03 6.35
C ALA A 16 -6.28 9.07 4.83
N LEU A 17 -5.19 9.31 4.11
CA LEU A 17 -5.11 9.08 2.67
C LEU A 17 -4.40 7.74 2.42
N LEU A 18 -5.09 6.82 1.75
CA LEU A 18 -4.62 5.47 1.46
C LEU A 18 -4.72 5.22 -0.05
N PRO A 19 -3.81 4.43 -0.64
CA PRO A 19 -4.01 3.99 -2.02
C PRO A 19 -5.28 3.14 -2.09
N SER A 20 -6.07 3.32 -3.14
CA SER A 20 -7.43 2.76 -3.27
C SER A 20 -7.49 1.24 -3.03
N ALA A 21 -6.48 0.50 -3.48
CA ALA A 21 -6.37 -0.95 -3.31
C ALA A 21 -6.22 -1.41 -1.85
N PHE A 22 -5.83 -0.52 -0.93
CA PHE A 22 -5.56 -0.84 0.49
C PHE A 22 -6.60 -0.24 1.43
N VAL A 23 -7.65 0.39 0.91
CA VAL A 23 -8.72 0.95 1.74
C VAL A 23 -9.54 -0.21 2.33
N PRO A 24 -9.59 -0.35 3.67
CA PRO A 24 -10.29 -1.47 4.29
C PRO A 24 -11.81 -1.26 4.21
N ALA A 25 -12.55 -2.32 3.88
CA ALA A 25 -14.01 -2.31 3.92
C ALA A 25 -14.50 -2.37 5.38
N ARG A 26 -14.73 -1.22 6.01
CA ARG A 26 -15.22 -1.11 7.39
C ARG A 26 -16.47 -0.25 7.45
N THR A 27 -17.54 -0.78 8.05
CA THR A 27 -18.85 -0.09 8.13
C THR A 27 -18.78 1.25 8.88
N ALA A 28 -17.84 1.41 9.81
CA ALA A 28 -17.65 2.64 10.57
C ALA A 28 -16.91 3.74 9.79
N LEU A 29 -16.42 3.45 8.58
CA LEU A 29 -15.62 4.36 7.77
C LEU A 29 -16.32 4.67 6.44
N VAL A 30 -16.15 5.91 5.98
CA VAL A 30 -16.53 6.33 4.63
C VAL A 30 -15.27 6.62 3.82
N SER A 31 -15.22 6.13 2.59
CA SER A 31 -14.12 6.37 1.67
C SER A 31 -14.54 7.40 0.63
N ILE A 32 -13.73 8.44 0.48
CA ILE A 32 -13.98 9.52 -0.48
C ILE A 32 -12.89 9.44 -1.55
N PRO A 33 -13.26 9.26 -2.84
CA PRO A 33 -12.28 9.28 -3.92
C PRO A 33 -11.70 10.70 -4.06
N VAL A 34 -10.38 10.80 -4.17
CA VAL A 34 -9.67 12.06 -4.41
C VAL A 34 -9.25 12.13 -5.87
N SER A 35 -9.91 12.99 -6.64
CA SER A 35 -9.54 13.30 -8.03
C SER A 35 -8.20 14.02 -8.09
N ASP A 36 -7.38 13.69 -9.10
CA ASP A 36 -6.02 14.23 -9.28
C ASP A 36 -5.13 14.12 -8.02
N GLY A 37 -5.36 13.05 -7.25
CA GLY A 37 -4.63 12.78 -6.02
C GLY A 37 -3.20 12.28 -6.25
N PRO A 38 -2.42 12.14 -5.17
CA PRO A 38 -1.07 11.58 -5.22
C PRO A 38 -1.06 10.18 -5.85
N THR A 39 -0.09 9.93 -6.73
CA THR A 39 0.13 8.60 -7.30
C THR A 39 1.14 7.82 -6.46
N ARG A 40 0.80 6.57 -6.12
CA ARG A 40 1.75 5.65 -5.48
C ARG A 40 2.65 5.05 -6.55
N ILE A 41 3.95 5.22 -6.39
CA ILE A 41 4.96 4.54 -7.21
C ILE A 41 5.61 3.45 -6.36
N GLU A 42 5.68 2.24 -6.91
CA GLU A 42 6.31 1.09 -6.26
C GLU A 42 7.57 0.72 -7.02
N TYR A 43 8.68 0.57 -6.29
CA TYR A 43 9.97 0.17 -6.84
C TYR A 43 10.34 -1.20 -6.30
N LEU A 44 10.69 -2.09 -7.22
CA LEU A 44 11.33 -3.35 -6.88
C LEU A 44 12.84 -3.11 -6.82
N ALA A 45 13.43 -3.33 -5.64
CA ALA A 45 14.86 -3.21 -5.43
C ALA A 45 15.39 -4.52 -4.84
N TRP A 46 16.44 -5.07 -5.46
CA TRP A 46 17.17 -6.23 -4.96
C TRP A 46 18.67 -5.97 -5.02
N SER A 47 19.42 -6.77 -4.26
CA SER A 47 20.88 -6.78 -4.35
C SER A 47 21.33 -7.74 -5.44
N ASP A 48 22.22 -7.28 -6.31
CA ASP A 48 22.87 -8.12 -7.31
C ASP A 48 23.81 -9.17 -6.68
N PHE A 49 24.16 -9.00 -5.39
CA PHE A 49 25.11 -9.87 -4.68
C PHE A 49 24.47 -11.18 -4.16
N ASN A 50 23.15 -11.30 -4.13
CA ASN A 50 22.45 -12.53 -3.74
C ASN A 50 21.01 -12.52 -4.32
N PRO A 51 20.85 -12.64 -5.64
CA PRO A 51 19.54 -12.58 -6.27
C PRO A 51 18.68 -13.72 -5.73
N SER A 52 17.52 -13.38 -5.16
CA SER A 52 16.55 -14.38 -4.76
C SER A 52 16.00 -15.10 -6.01
N PRO A 53 15.46 -16.32 -5.88
CA PRO A 53 14.90 -17.06 -7.03
C PRO A 53 13.86 -16.26 -7.85
N ALA A 54 13.20 -15.26 -7.25
CA ALA A 54 12.27 -14.37 -7.95
C ALA A 54 12.94 -13.41 -8.95
N ALA A 55 14.22 -13.07 -8.76
CA ALA A 55 14.98 -12.22 -9.68
C ALA A 55 15.38 -12.95 -10.98
N PHE A 56 15.39 -14.29 -10.98
CA PHE A 56 15.82 -15.10 -12.13
C PHE A 56 14.82 -15.08 -13.31
N LEU A 57 13.55 -14.75 -13.07
CA LEU A 57 12.55 -14.70 -14.15
C LEU A 57 12.82 -13.59 -15.18
N GLN A 58 13.53 -12.52 -14.80
CA GLN A 58 13.92 -11.46 -15.75
C GLN A 58 15.13 -11.82 -16.63
N SER A 59 15.91 -12.86 -16.27
CA SER A 59 17.10 -13.24 -17.05
C SER A 59 16.83 -14.26 -18.16
N CYS A 60 15.64 -14.85 -18.22
CA CYS A 60 15.29 -15.86 -19.25
C CYS A 60 14.78 -15.28 -20.57
N ASP A 61 14.77 -13.95 -20.72
CA ASP A 61 14.41 -13.24 -21.97
C ASP A 61 15.64 -12.76 -22.78
N LEU A 62 16.84 -13.32 -22.52
CA LEU A 62 18.05 -13.13 -23.35
C LEU A 62 18.55 -14.47 -23.91
#